data_AF-A0A9D4IJR1-F1
#
_entry.id   AF-A0A9D4IJR1-F1
#
_cell.length_a   1.000
_cell.length_b   1.000
_cell.length_c   1.000
_cell.angle_alpha   90.00
_cell.angle_beta   90.00
_cell.angle_gamma   90.00
#
_symmetry.space_group_name_H-M   'P 1'
#
loop_
_entity.id
_entity.type
_entity.pdbx_description
1 polymer ?
#
loop_
_entity_poly.entity_id
_entity_poly.type
_entity_poly.pdbx_seq_one_letter_code
_entity_poly.pdbx_strand_id
1 'polypeptide(L)' 'MVRKRWKELDGTAHRVFEQFPPEVMSKRCQLVVKMKGARRLVKRAYLAYDTLYVDGTPVRT' A
#
# COMPACT_ATOMS: atom_id res chain seq x y z
N MET A 1 -14.13 -13.64 -6.37
CA MET A 1 -12.75 -13.40 -5.89
C MET A 1 -11.98 -12.61 -6.94
N VAL A 2 -11.78 -11.30 -6.74
CA VAL A 2 -11.19 -10.37 -7.74
C VAL A 2 -9.79 -10.80 -8.19
N ARG A 3 -9.06 -11.54 -7.35
CA ARG A 3 -7.77 -12.16 -7.68
C ARG A 3 -7.79 -13.12 -8.87
N LYS A 4 -8.93 -13.64 -9.32
CA LYS A 4 -8.99 -14.52 -10.51
C LYS A 4 -9.16 -13.76 -11.84
N ARG A 5 -9.67 -12.52 -11.80
CA ARG A 5 -10.00 -11.74 -13.00
C ARG A 5 -8.98 -10.66 -13.36
N TRP A 6 -7.86 -10.53 -12.63
CA TRP A 6 -6.86 -9.50 -12.93
C TRP A 6 -6.31 -9.61 -14.35
N LYS A 7 -6.17 -10.83 -14.89
CA LYS A 7 -5.79 -11.07 -16.29
C LYS A 7 -6.85 -10.58 -17.30
N GLU A 8 -8.13 -10.63 -16.93
CA GLU A 8 -9.24 -10.13 -17.76
C GLU A 8 -9.37 -8.60 -17.68
N LEU A 9 -8.82 -7.99 -16.62
CA LEU A 9 -8.79 -6.54 -16.41
C LEU A 9 -7.48 -5.91 -16.88
N ASP A 10 -6.54 -6.71 -17.38
CA ASP A 10 -5.28 -6.24 -17.94
C ASP A 10 -5.54 -5.42 -19.21
N GLY A 11 -4.93 -4.22 -19.29
CA GLY A 11 -5.20 -3.26 -20.37
C GLY A 11 -6.47 -2.40 -20.21
N THR A 12 -7.26 -2.60 -19.15
CA THR A 12 -8.41 -1.72 -18.84
C THR A 12 -8.04 -0.63 -17.82
N ALA A 13 -8.83 0.45 -17.75
CA ALA A 13 -8.63 1.51 -16.75
C ALA A 13 -8.97 1.07 -15.30
N HIS A 14 -9.34 -0.19 -15.08
CA HIS A 14 -9.69 -0.69 -13.76
C HIS A 14 -8.46 -0.82 -12.86
N ARG A 15 -8.43 -0.08 -11.75
CA ARG A 15 -7.42 -0.27 -10.70
C ARG A 15 -7.78 -1.48 -9.85
N VAL A 16 -7.04 -2.57 -10.06
CA VAL A 16 -7.08 -3.73 -9.18
C VAL A 16 -6.26 -3.42 -7.94
N PHE A 17 -6.92 -3.32 -6.78
CA PHE A 17 -6.25 -3.21 -5.50
C PHE A 17 -6.15 -4.58 -4.84
N GLU A 18 -5.04 -4.81 -4.14
CA GLU A 18 -4.91 -5.95 -3.25
C GLU A 18 -5.98 -5.85 -2.14
N GLN A 19 -6.80 -6.89 -2.03
CA GLN A 19 -7.77 -7.01 -0.95
C GLN A 19 -7.05 -7.52 0.30
N PHE A 20 -7.05 -6.70 1.33
CA PHE A 20 -6.52 -7.04 2.65
C PHE A 20 -7.67 -7.28 3.64
N PRO A 21 -7.44 -8.08 4.70
CA PRO A 21 -8.35 -8.13 5.83
C PRO A 21 -8.63 -6.72 6.40
N PRO A 22 -9.83 -6.47 6.99
CA PRO A 22 -10.19 -5.15 7.52
C PRO A 22 -9.15 -4.57 8.50
N GLU A 23 -8.57 -5.42 9.34
CA GLU A 23 -7.54 -5.05 10.32
C GLU A 23 -6.27 -4.50 9.66
N VAL A 24 -5.82 -5.17 8.60
CA VAL A 24 -4.66 -4.75 7.80
C VAL A 24 -4.98 -3.45 7.06
N MET A 25 -6.20 -3.30 6.53
CA MET A 25 -6.60 -2.07 5.85
C MET A 25 -6.62 -0.87 6.81
N SER A 26 -7.11 -1.06 8.03
CA SER A 26 -7.10 -0.02 9.08
C SER A 26 -5.69 0.47 9.38
N LYS A 27 -4.74 -0.45 9.64
CA LYS A 27 -3.32 -0.12 9.84
C LYS A 27 -2.73 0.61 8.62
N ARG A 28 -2.99 0.10 7.42
CA ARG A 28 -2.49 0.71 6.17
C ARG A 28 -2.98 2.14 6.00
N CYS A 29 -4.25 2.43 6.30
CA CYS A 29 -4.79 3.80 6.22
C CYS A 29 -3.99 4.79 7.09
N GLN A 30 -3.65 4.39 8.32
CA GLN A 30 -2.83 5.21 9.22
C GLN A 30 -1.40 5.39 8.67
N LEU A 31 -0.80 4.32 8.16
CA LEU A 31 0.55 4.35 7.60
C LEU A 31 0.66 5.12 6.28
N VAL A 32 -0.40 5.15 5.46
CA VAL A 32 -0.44 5.94 4.23
C VAL A 32 -0.23 7.43 4.51
N VAL A 33 -0.76 7.94 5.63
CA VAL A 33 -0.55 9.34 6.03
C VAL A 33 0.93 9.59 6.33
N LYS A 34 1.57 8.71 7.12
CA LYS A 34 3.01 8.79 7.42
C LYS A 34 3.87 8.65 6.16
N MET A 35 3.51 7.73 5.25
CA MET A 35 4.17 7.54 3.96
C MET A 35 4.12 8.80 3.11
N LYS A 36 2.96 9.45 3.01
CA LYS A 36 2.81 10.72 2.28
C LYS A 36 3.67 11.82 2.89
N GLY A 37 3.76 11.88 4.22
CA GLY A 37 4.68 12.80 4.92
C GLY A 37 6.15 12.55 4.56
N ALA A 38 6.60 11.29 4.61
CA ALA A 38 7.98 10.94 4.24
C ALA A 38 8.30 11.26 2.77
N ARG A 39 7.35 11.03 1.85
CA ARG A 39 7.52 11.38 0.43
C ARG A 39 7.63 12.89 0.19
N ARG A 40 6.92 13.72 0.98
CA ARG A 40 7.08 15.19 0.91
C ARG A 40 8.49 15.64 1.31
N LEU A 41 9.17 14.86 2.14
CA LEU A 41 10.58 15.07 2.52
C LEU A 41 11.55 14.40 1.52
N VAL A 42 11.09 14.02 0.33
CA VAL A 42 11.90 13.39 -0.74
C VAL A 42 12.49 12.02 -0.32
N LYS A 43 11.96 11.41 0.75
CA LYS A 43 12.39 10.07 1.19
C LYS A 43 11.74 8.97 0.36
N ARG A 44 12.43 7.85 0.19
CA ARG A 44 11.89 6.65 -0.46
C ARG A 44 10.96 5.91 0.49
N ALA A 45 9.66 6.23 0.45
CA ALA A 45 8.66 5.59 1.32
C ALA A 45 7.68 4.70 0.55
N TYR A 46 7.54 3.44 1.02
CA TYR A 46 6.64 2.44 0.45
C TYR A 46 6.02 1.54 1.52
N LEU A 47 4.85 1.00 1.22
CA LEU A 47 4.11 0.07 2.08
C LEU A 47 4.24 -1.35 1.53
N ALA A 48 4.60 -2.29 2.39
CA ALA A 48 4.51 -3.72 2.10
C ALA A 48 3.63 -4.37 3.17
N TYR A 49 2.54 -5.02 2.75
CA TYR A 49 1.50 -5.56 3.63
C TYR A 49 0.97 -4.52 4.64
N ASP A 50 1.29 -4.62 5.93
CA ASP A 50 0.92 -3.66 6.98
C ASP A 50 2.12 -2.88 7.54
N THR A 51 3.27 -2.91 6.86
CA THR A 51 4.51 -2.29 7.30
C THR A 51 4.90 -1.15 6.37
N LEU A 52 5.26 0.00 6.96
CA LEU A 52 5.82 1.15 6.25
C LEU A 52 7.34 1.08 6.25
N TYR A 53 7.94 1.23 5.09
CA TYR A 53 9.38 1.38 4.92
C TYR A 53 9.70 2.80 4.49
N VAL A 54 10.71 3.40 5.13
CA VAL A 54 11.28 4.70 4.74
C VAL A 54 12.78 4.50 4.55
N ASP A 55 13.27 4.82 3.35
CA ASP A 55 14.65 4.61 2.92
C ASP A 55 15.12 3.15 3.15
N GLY A 56 14.20 2.21 2.93
CA GLY A 56 14.42 0.77 3.11
C GLY A 56 14.33 0.28 4.56
N THR A 57 14.16 1.17 5.53
CA THR A 57 14.07 0.80 6.96
C THR A 57 12.60 0.69 7.39
N PRO A 58 12.19 -0.40 8.06
CA PRO A 58 10.83 -0.54 8.57
C PRO A 58 10.58 0.48 9.69
N VAL A 59 9.56 1.30 9.52
CA VAL A 59 9.04 2.19 10.54
C VAL A 59 8.20 1.36 11.49
N ARG A 60 8.74 1.10 12.67
CA ARG A 60 7.96 0.52 13.77
C ARG A 60 6.96 1.57 14.25
N THR A 61 5.68 1.22 14.23
CA THR A 61 4.58 2.02 14.76
C THR A 61 4.57 2.03 16.27
#